data_AF-A0A7R8AQN7-F1
#
_entry.id   AF-A0A7R8AQN7-F1
#
_cell.length_a   1.000
_cell.length_b   1.000
_cell.length_c   1.000
_cell.angle_alpha   90.00
_cell.angle_beta   90.00
_cell.angle_gamma   90.00
#
_symmetry.space_group_name_H-M   'P 1'
#
loop_
_entity.id
_entity.type
_entity.pdbx_description
1 polymer ?
#
loop_
_entity_poly.entity_id
_entity_poly.type
_entity_poly.pdbx_seq_one_letter_code
_entity_poly.pdbx_strand_id
1 'polypeptide(L)'
;MLEDFDNIFRLVPLECIGCHQSPSWLRHALGSNLAAKTVKLIHFRITAGDHHNLEPHYELYKRKNTCTASTADDLDPFKDCNLVTCMPCLGDFADWAFGPTGLPNLMVIAFGDFSFGDRFKWSQALLIRSLIPSTNLYRIVGHGMHDHMIDRISGSREMLSACPTQSTIVYSMNHEGSGIVTDFSAYDLEDSADGTDNSSEGDD
;
A
#
# COMPACT_ATOMS: atom_id res chain seq x y z
N MET A 1 0.81 -15.31 18.73
CA MET A 1 1.60 -14.52 17.75
C MET A 1 0.99 -13.14 17.47
N LEU A 2 -0.32 -12.93 17.56
CA LEU A 2 -0.93 -11.58 17.42
C LEU A 2 -0.68 -10.67 18.64
N GLU A 3 -0.63 -11.22 19.86
CA GLU A 3 -0.42 -10.44 21.10
C GLU A 3 0.95 -9.73 21.17
N ASP A 4 1.97 -10.24 20.47
CA ASP A 4 3.31 -9.64 20.46
C ASP A 4 3.35 -8.31 19.67
N PHE A 5 2.53 -8.16 18.63
CA PHE A 5 2.50 -6.95 17.81
C PHE A 5 1.86 -5.77 18.55
N ASP A 6 0.82 -6.01 19.33
CA ASP A 6 0.21 -4.97 20.18
C ASP A 6 1.23 -4.42 21.18
N ASN A 7 2.12 -5.28 21.68
CA ASN A 7 3.21 -4.89 22.57
C ASN A 7 4.29 -4.07 21.85
N ILE A 8 4.65 -4.40 20.60
CA ILE A 8 5.62 -3.61 19.81
C ILE A 8 5.14 -2.17 19.65
N PHE A 9 3.88 -1.98 19.26
CA PHE A 9 3.29 -0.64 19.11
C PHE A 9 3.14 0.11 20.44
N ARG A 10 3.15 -0.59 21.59
CA ARG A 10 3.14 0.07 22.91
C ARG A 10 4.52 0.51 23.39
N LEU A 11 5.56 -0.21 22.99
CA LEU A 11 6.89 -0.11 23.61
C LEU A 11 7.88 0.70 22.78
N VAL A 12 7.66 0.87 21.47
CA VAL A 12 8.59 1.55 20.58
C VAL A 12 7.91 2.74 19.89
N PRO A 13 8.45 3.96 20.01
CA PRO A 13 7.98 5.11 19.24
C PRO A 13 8.42 4.95 17.77
N LEU A 14 7.60 4.23 16.99
CA LEU A 14 7.84 4.05 15.56
C LEU A 14 7.42 5.31 14.80
N GLU A 15 8.27 5.79 13.89
CA GLU A 15 7.91 6.85 12.94
C GLU A 15 7.36 6.29 11.62
N CYS A 16 7.72 5.05 11.30
CA CYS A 16 7.45 4.38 10.04
C CYS A 16 6.88 2.99 10.30
N ILE A 17 5.79 2.63 9.63
CA ILE A 17 5.18 1.30 9.70
C ILE A 17 4.97 0.78 8.28
N GLY A 18 5.57 -0.37 7.97
CA GLY A 18 5.24 -1.14 6.77
C GLY A 18 4.42 -2.38 7.15
N CYS A 19 3.34 -2.67 6.43
CA CYS A 19 2.52 -3.84 6.70
C CYS A 19 1.86 -4.40 5.43
N HIS A 20 1.55 -5.70 5.44
CA HIS A 20 0.72 -6.37 4.43
C HIS A 20 -0.70 -6.64 4.97
N GLN A 21 -0.98 -6.18 6.19
CA GLN A 21 -2.26 -6.39 6.86
C GLN A 21 -3.32 -5.44 6.30
N SER A 22 -4.59 -5.81 6.48
CA SER A 22 -5.70 -4.98 6.03
C SER A 22 -5.73 -3.64 6.78
N PRO A 23 -6.26 -2.57 6.16
CA PRO A 23 -6.42 -1.28 6.83
C PRO A 23 -7.29 -1.35 8.09
N SER A 24 -8.29 -2.24 8.11
CA SER A 24 -9.16 -2.45 9.29
C SER A 24 -8.36 -2.96 10.49
N TRP A 25 -7.52 -3.97 10.29
CA TRP A 25 -6.66 -4.51 11.33
C TRP A 25 -5.70 -3.44 11.86
N LEU A 26 -5.03 -2.71 10.96
CA LEU A 26 -4.08 -1.67 11.36
C LEU A 26 -4.76 -0.54 12.14
N ARG A 27 -5.98 -0.15 11.75
CA ARG A 27 -6.78 0.83 12.49
C ARG A 27 -7.06 0.37 13.91
N HIS A 28 -7.43 -0.90 14.11
CA HIS A 28 -7.68 -1.45 15.43
C HIS A 28 -6.40 -1.47 16.29
N ALA A 29 -5.28 -1.92 15.70
CA ALA A 29 -3.97 -1.98 16.38
C ALA A 29 -3.45 -0.59 16.79
N LEU A 30 -3.65 0.43 15.95
CA LEU A 30 -3.18 1.79 16.21
C LEU A 30 -4.16 2.64 17.02
N GLY A 31 -5.47 2.45 16.86
CA GLY A 31 -6.50 3.28 17.50
C GLY A 31 -6.47 3.26 19.03
N SER A 32 -5.81 2.26 19.60
CA SER A 32 -5.73 2.02 21.04
C SER A 32 -4.36 2.36 21.66
N ASN A 33 -3.42 2.94 20.89
CA ASN A 33 -1.99 2.86 21.22
C ASN A 33 -1.22 4.19 21.27
N LEU A 34 -0.17 4.26 22.10
CA LEU A 34 0.75 5.40 22.18
C LEU A 34 1.57 5.59 20.89
N ALA A 35 1.93 4.50 20.18
CA ALA A 35 2.61 4.61 18.87
C ALA A 35 1.81 5.41 17.85
N ALA A 36 0.48 5.48 17.95
CA ALA A 36 -0.34 6.33 17.09
C ALA A 36 0.11 7.80 17.09
N LYS A 37 0.77 8.24 18.18
CA LYS A 37 1.28 9.60 18.33
C LYS A 37 2.65 9.81 17.71
N THR A 38 3.39 8.78 17.32
CA THR A 38 4.75 8.96 16.75
C THR A 38 4.83 8.63 15.28
N VAL A 39 3.86 7.85 14.78
CA VAL A 39 3.82 7.42 13.38
C VAL A 39 3.64 8.62 12.45
N LYS A 40 4.56 8.74 11.50
CA LYS A 40 4.58 9.75 10.44
C LYS A 40 4.31 9.14 9.07
N LEU A 41 4.64 7.86 8.88
CA LEU A 41 4.44 7.15 7.62
C LEU A 41 3.86 5.76 7.84
N ILE A 42 2.84 5.41 7.07
CA ILE A 42 2.30 4.06 6.96
C ILE A 42 2.45 3.60 5.51
N HIS A 43 2.91 2.37 5.31
CA HIS A 43 3.03 1.74 4.00
C HIS A 43 2.25 0.44 3.95
N PHE A 44 1.19 0.44 3.14
CA PHE A 44 0.48 -0.77 2.74
C PHE A 44 1.21 -1.40 1.57
N ARG A 45 1.91 -2.48 1.87
CA ARG A 45 2.71 -3.24 0.92
C ARG A 45 1.80 -4.17 0.13
N ILE A 46 1.94 -4.13 -1.19
CA ILE A 46 1.33 -5.11 -2.10
C ILE A 46 2.44 -5.95 -2.71
N THR A 47 2.15 -7.22 -3.00
CA THR A 47 3.11 -8.10 -3.67
C THR A 47 2.82 -8.19 -5.16
N ALA A 48 3.83 -8.60 -5.94
CA ALA A 48 3.73 -8.51 -7.39
C ALA A 48 2.61 -9.38 -8.02
N GLY A 49 2.13 -10.40 -7.31
CA GLY A 49 0.98 -11.20 -7.72
C GLY A 49 -0.38 -10.47 -7.60
N ASP A 50 -0.45 -9.39 -6.82
CA ASP A 50 -1.69 -8.63 -6.58
C ASP A 50 -1.89 -7.49 -7.61
N HIS A 51 -1.00 -7.39 -8.60
CA HIS A 51 -0.91 -6.29 -9.54
C HIS A 51 -2.00 -6.24 -10.62
N HIS A 52 -2.82 -7.29 -10.77
CA HIS A 52 -3.78 -7.32 -11.87
C HIS A 52 -4.85 -6.21 -11.73
N ASN A 53 -4.77 -5.20 -12.61
CA ASN A 53 -5.79 -4.15 -12.87
C ASN A 53 -6.01 -3.09 -11.78
N LEU A 54 -5.10 -2.88 -10.84
CA LEU A 54 -5.21 -1.78 -9.89
C LEU A 54 -4.58 -0.51 -10.47
N GLU A 55 -5.40 0.52 -10.69
CA GLU A 55 -4.96 1.90 -10.92
C GLU A 55 -5.35 2.73 -9.69
N PRO A 56 -4.53 2.74 -8.62
CA PRO A 56 -4.94 3.25 -7.30
C PRO A 56 -5.33 4.72 -7.35
N HIS A 57 -4.67 5.49 -8.22
CA HIS A 57 -4.99 6.89 -8.45
C HIS A 57 -6.43 7.10 -8.92
N TYR A 58 -6.86 6.32 -9.93
CA TYR A 58 -8.19 6.44 -10.48
C TYR A 58 -9.25 6.03 -9.46
N GLU A 59 -9.05 4.90 -8.77
CA GLU A 59 -10.02 4.37 -7.81
C GLU A 59 -10.17 5.27 -6.56
N LEU A 60 -9.05 5.77 -6.01
CA LEU A 60 -9.10 6.69 -4.87
C LEU A 60 -9.69 8.05 -5.27
N TYR A 61 -9.40 8.53 -6.48
CA TYR A 61 -9.97 9.78 -6.99
C TYR A 61 -11.48 9.66 -7.24
N LYS A 62 -11.91 8.56 -7.86
CA LYS A 62 -13.32 8.23 -8.09
C LYS A 62 -14.09 8.20 -6.77
N ARG A 63 -13.60 7.45 -5.77
CA ARG A 63 -14.21 7.39 -4.44
C ARG A 63 -14.43 8.79 -3.84
N LYS A 64 -13.38 9.61 -3.86
CA LYS A 64 -13.41 10.96 -3.28
C LYS A 64 -14.47 11.87 -3.92
N ASN A 65 -14.79 11.62 -5.19
CA ASN A 65 -15.80 12.38 -5.93
C ASN A 65 -17.21 11.76 -5.85
N THR A 66 -17.34 10.49 -5.46
CA THR A 66 -18.64 9.78 -5.41
C THR A 66 -19.30 9.77 -4.03
N CYS A 67 -18.63 10.18 -2.96
CA CYS A 67 -19.22 10.20 -1.62
C CYS A 67 -20.16 11.40 -1.42
N THR A 68 -21.39 11.24 -1.89
CA THR A 68 -22.56 11.83 -1.23
C THR A 68 -22.85 11.04 0.04
N ALA A 69 -23.23 11.74 1.11
CA ALA A 69 -23.45 11.19 2.44
C ALA A 69 -24.27 9.89 2.42
N SER A 70 -23.64 8.74 2.66
CA SER A 70 -24.35 7.57 3.14
C SER A 70 -24.58 7.79 4.63
N THR A 71 -25.83 8.02 4.98
CA THR A 71 -26.32 8.02 6.36
C THR A 71 -25.82 6.77 7.08
N ALA A 72 -25.18 6.99 8.21
CA ALA A 72 -24.75 5.95 9.12
C ALA A 72 -25.98 5.13 9.56
N ASP A 73 -26.07 3.89 9.08
CA ASP A 73 -26.87 2.84 9.71
C ASP A 73 -26.08 1.52 9.62
N ASP A 74 -25.49 1.16 10.75
CA ASP A 74 -25.32 -0.19 11.31
C ASP A 74 -24.52 -1.33 10.63
N LEU A 75 -23.67 -1.05 9.65
CA LEU A 75 -22.61 -2.01 9.28
C LEU A 75 -21.25 -1.36 9.42
N ASP A 76 -20.41 -1.89 10.31
CA ASP A 76 -18.99 -1.55 10.38
C ASP A 76 -18.38 -1.84 8.99
N PRO A 77 -18.04 -0.82 8.18
CA PRO A 77 -17.61 -1.01 6.79
C PRO A 77 -16.27 -1.75 6.70
N PHE A 78 -15.65 -2.05 7.84
CA PHE A 78 -14.38 -2.73 7.98
C PHE A 78 -14.50 -4.22 8.32
N LYS A 79 -15.71 -4.74 8.64
CA LYS A 79 -15.89 -6.10 9.16
C LYS A 79 -15.62 -7.21 8.14
N ASP A 80 -15.74 -6.91 6.85
CA ASP A 80 -15.66 -7.90 5.78
C ASP A 80 -14.49 -7.68 4.79
N CYS A 81 -13.63 -6.66 4.99
CA CYS A 81 -12.44 -6.43 4.14
C CYS A 81 -11.28 -7.37 4.55
N ASN A 82 -11.40 -8.67 4.30
CA ASN A 82 -10.32 -9.66 4.53
C ASN A 82 -9.24 -9.69 3.42
N LEU A 83 -9.45 -8.94 2.33
CA LEU A 83 -8.48 -8.85 1.24
C LEU A 83 -7.29 -7.97 1.62
N VAL A 84 -6.14 -8.30 1.03
CA VAL A 84 -4.91 -7.48 1.02
C VAL A 84 -5.26 -6.13 0.38
N THR A 85 -5.75 -5.20 1.21
CA THR A 85 -6.04 -3.79 0.91
C THR A 85 -6.79 -3.52 -0.40
N CYS A 86 -8.13 -3.56 -0.40
CA CYS A 86 -8.90 -2.97 -1.51
C CYS A 86 -9.03 -1.44 -1.38
N MET A 87 -9.21 -0.76 -2.51
CA MET A 87 -9.18 0.72 -2.59
C MET A 87 -10.22 1.43 -1.69
N PRO A 88 -11.47 0.94 -1.58
CA PRO A 88 -12.43 1.54 -0.64
C PRO A 88 -11.92 1.50 0.81
N CYS A 89 -11.49 0.35 1.32
CA CYS A 89 -11.06 0.24 2.72
C CYS A 89 -9.77 1.04 3.00
N LEU A 90 -8.90 1.22 1.98
CA LEU A 90 -7.76 2.16 2.06
C LEU A 90 -8.23 3.62 2.18
N GLY A 91 -9.23 4.02 1.42
CA GLY A 91 -9.84 5.34 1.51
C GLY A 91 -10.49 5.59 2.87
N ASP A 92 -11.30 4.65 3.38
CA ASP A 92 -11.92 4.77 4.71
C ASP A 92 -10.87 4.86 5.83
N PHE A 93 -9.80 4.09 5.70
CA PHE A 93 -8.66 4.19 6.60
C PHE A 93 -7.99 5.56 6.54
N ALA A 94 -7.75 6.10 5.34
CA ALA A 94 -7.15 7.42 5.17
C ALA A 94 -8.04 8.52 5.75
N ASP A 95 -9.35 8.45 5.54
CA ASP A 95 -10.33 9.40 6.09
C ASP A 95 -10.27 9.41 7.63
N TRP A 96 -10.21 8.24 8.26
CA TRP A 96 -9.99 8.13 9.71
C TRP A 96 -8.61 8.63 10.13
N ALA A 97 -7.54 8.11 9.52
CA ALA A 97 -6.16 8.33 9.95
C ALA A 97 -5.74 9.80 9.82
N PHE A 98 -6.20 10.49 8.77
CA PHE A 98 -5.99 11.92 8.59
C PHE A 98 -7.05 12.78 9.31
N GLY A 99 -8.14 12.18 9.77
CA GLY A 99 -9.22 12.86 10.50
C GLY A 99 -8.84 13.28 11.93
N PRO A 100 -9.76 14.00 12.61
CA PRO A 100 -9.51 14.57 13.93
C PRO A 100 -9.33 13.53 15.04
N THR A 101 -9.87 12.32 14.86
CA THR A 101 -9.76 11.19 15.80
C THR A 101 -8.72 10.16 15.37
N GLY A 102 -7.94 10.47 14.33
CA GLY A 102 -6.96 9.59 13.72
C GLY A 102 -5.56 9.71 14.33
N LEU A 103 -4.56 9.67 13.44
CA LEU A 103 -3.15 9.65 13.78
C LEU A 103 -2.57 11.07 13.65
N PRO A 104 -2.39 11.82 14.75
CA PRO A 104 -2.14 13.27 14.69
C PRO A 104 -0.86 13.64 13.94
N ASN A 105 0.17 12.79 14.00
CA ASN A 105 1.47 13.05 13.39
C ASN A 105 1.68 12.33 12.05
N LEU A 106 0.69 11.55 11.57
CA LEU A 106 0.78 10.86 10.30
C LEU A 106 0.83 11.88 9.16
N MET A 107 1.87 11.84 8.34
CA MET A 107 2.04 12.73 7.19
C MET A 107 1.72 12.04 5.87
N VAL A 108 2.06 10.75 5.76
CA VAL A 108 2.00 10.00 4.48
C VAL A 108 1.41 8.61 4.71
N ILE A 109 0.48 8.21 3.84
CA ILE A 109 0.15 6.81 3.61
C ILE A 109 0.68 6.46 2.22
N ALA A 110 1.57 5.49 2.16
CA ALA A 110 2.04 4.89 0.93
C ALA A 110 1.27 3.59 0.67
N PHE A 111 0.87 3.40 -0.58
CA PHE A 111 0.30 2.16 -1.07
C PHE A 111 1.07 1.74 -2.31
N GLY A 112 1.36 0.45 -2.44
CA GLY A 112 2.04 -0.07 -3.63
C GLY A 112 3.38 -0.70 -3.32
N ASP A 113 4.03 -1.19 -4.38
CA ASP A 113 5.40 -1.68 -4.31
C ASP A 113 6.39 -0.57 -4.67
N PHE A 114 7.19 -0.13 -3.70
CA PHE A 114 8.24 0.89 -3.87
C PHE A 114 9.64 0.26 -4.05
N SER A 115 9.72 -1.08 -4.13
CA SER A 115 10.96 -1.76 -4.50
C SER A 115 11.30 -1.50 -5.96
N PHE A 116 12.60 -1.55 -6.29
CA PHE A 116 13.12 -1.38 -7.65
C PHE A 116 12.72 -0.06 -8.35
N GLY A 117 12.53 1.02 -7.59
CA GLY A 117 12.33 2.36 -8.12
C GLY A 117 11.08 2.49 -9.00
N ASP A 118 11.30 2.59 -10.31
CA ASP A 118 10.28 2.99 -11.27
C ASP A 118 9.40 1.85 -11.78
N ARG A 119 9.82 0.59 -11.56
CA ARG A 119 9.23 -0.61 -12.18
C ARG A 119 7.72 -0.75 -11.92
N PHE A 120 7.27 -0.35 -10.75
CA PHE A 120 5.88 -0.52 -10.30
C PHE A 120 5.15 0.80 -10.09
N LYS A 121 5.66 1.91 -10.65
CA LYS A 121 5.12 3.27 -10.49
C LYS A 121 3.62 3.40 -10.70
N TRP A 122 3.07 2.67 -11.67
CA TRP A 122 1.66 2.69 -12.02
C TRP A 122 0.75 2.12 -10.91
N SER A 123 1.29 1.30 -10.01
CA SER A 123 0.59 0.69 -8.87
C SER A 123 0.87 1.40 -7.53
N GLN A 124 1.68 2.45 -7.55
CA GLN A 124 2.06 3.21 -6.36
C GLN A 124 1.13 4.41 -6.19
N ALA A 125 0.71 4.67 -4.96
CA ALA A 125 0.01 5.89 -4.59
C ALA A 125 0.53 6.43 -3.24
N LEU A 126 0.60 7.75 -3.15
CA LEU A 126 0.88 8.45 -1.91
C LEU A 126 -0.32 9.30 -1.53
N LEU A 127 -0.82 9.13 -0.32
CA LEU A 127 -1.83 9.99 0.28
C LEU A 127 -1.11 10.87 1.30
N ILE A 128 -1.11 12.18 1.08
CA ILE A 128 -0.36 13.16 1.86
C ILE A 128 -1.32 14.04 2.63
N ARG A 129 -1.13 14.15 3.94
CA ARG A 129 -1.93 15.02 4.81
C ARG A 129 -1.98 16.44 4.24
N SER A 130 -3.19 16.98 4.15
CA SER A 130 -3.37 18.39 3.81
C SER A 130 -2.99 19.27 4.99
N LEU A 131 -2.17 20.29 4.72
CA LEU A 131 -1.86 21.34 5.69
C LEU A 131 -2.89 22.48 5.66
N ILE A 132 -3.82 22.43 4.70
CA ILE A 132 -4.86 23.44 4.53
C ILE A 132 -6.18 22.88 5.10
N PRO A 133 -6.70 23.43 6.21
CA PRO A 133 -7.83 22.86 6.95
C PRO A 133 -9.17 22.83 6.20
N SER A 134 -9.32 23.54 5.08
CA SER A 134 -10.63 23.92 4.55
C SER A 134 -11.12 23.15 3.31
N THR A 135 -10.33 22.25 2.73
CA THR A 135 -10.73 21.64 1.43
C THR A 135 -10.70 20.12 1.40
N ASN A 136 -9.74 19.44 2.03
CA ASN A 136 -9.62 17.98 2.06
C ASN A 136 -8.64 17.54 3.16
N LEU A 137 -8.84 16.36 3.77
CA LEU A 137 -7.92 15.83 4.80
C LEU A 137 -6.55 15.42 4.22
N TYR A 138 -6.52 14.99 2.95
CA TYR A 138 -5.32 14.57 2.25
C TYR A 138 -5.42 14.80 0.74
N ARG A 139 -4.27 14.75 0.07
CA ARG A 139 -4.09 14.77 -1.39
C ARG A 139 -3.55 13.42 -1.84
N ILE A 140 -4.03 12.92 -2.97
CA ILE A 140 -3.50 11.72 -3.61
C ILE A 140 -2.50 12.19 -4.67
N VAL A 141 -1.27 11.70 -4.61
CA VAL A 141 -0.19 12.10 -5.51
C VAL A 141 0.58 10.88 -5.99
N GLY A 142 1.00 10.93 -7.24
CA GLY A 142 1.86 9.89 -7.82
C GLY A 142 3.29 9.96 -7.31
N HIS A 143 4.05 8.92 -7.62
CA HIS A 143 5.48 8.85 -7.32
C HIS A 143 6.25 10.06 -7.87
N GLY A 144 7.25 10.56 -7.13
CA GLY A 144 8.14 11.64 -7.56
C GLY A 144 7.61 13.06 -7.32
N MET A 145 6.29 13.25 -7.20
CA MET A 145 5.71 14.60 -7.03
C MET A 145 5.94 15.20 -5.64
N HIS A 146 6.13 14.36 -4.62
CA HIS A 146 6.24 14.81 -3.22
C HIS A 146 7.29 14.05 -2.42
N ASP A 147 8.35 13.62 -3.10
CA ASP A 147 9.46 12.89 -2.52
C ASP A 147 10.11 13.62 -1.32
N HIS A 148 10.16 14.95 -1.37
CA HIS A 148 10.61 15.78 -0.24
C HIS A 148 9.82 15.57 1.06
N MET A 149 8.57 15.12 1.01
CA MET A 149 7.79 14.79 2.22
C MET A 149 8.22 13.46 2.82
N ILE A 150 8.57 12.49 1.98
CA ILE A 150 9.11 11.20 2.40
C ILE A 150 10.49 11.40 3.02
N ASP A 151 11.34 12.22 2.38
CA ASP A 151 12.71 12.48 2.82
C ASP A 151 12.81 13.21 4.17
N ARG A 152 11.72 13.82 4.65
CA ARG A 152 11.63 14.43 5.98
C ARG A 152 11.43 13.42 7.12
N ILE A 153 11.13 12.17 6.79
CA ILE A 153 10.85 11.11 7.74
C ILE A 153 12.07 10.18 7.76
N SER A 154 12.71 10.06 8.93
CA SER A 154 13.95 9.28 9.04
C SER A 154 13.71 7.80 8.74
N GLY A 155 14.57 7.19 7.92
CA GLY A 155 14.48 5.76 7.55
C GLY A 155 13.31 5.41 6.62
N SER A 156 12.59 6.40 6.08
CA SER A 156 11.41 6.17 5.25
C SER A 156 11.73 5.50 3.93
N ARG A 157 12.84 5.86 3.28
CA ARG A 157 13.26 5.30 1.99
C ARG A 157 13.67 3.85 2.11
N GLU A 158 14.44 3.52 3.14
CA GLU A 158 14.84 2.15 3.47
C GLU A 158 13.61 1.29 3.82
N MET A 159 12.64 1.86 4.54
CA MET A 159 11.41 1.15 4.87
C MET A 159 10.51 0.92 3.64
N LEU A 160 10.40 1.91 2.74
CA LEU A 160 9.62 1.81 1.51
C LEU A 160 10.25 0.82 0.52
N SER A 161 11.59 0.81 0.40
CA SER A 161 12.31 -0.09 -0.51
C SER A 161 12.32 -1.55 -0.04
N ALA A 162 12.05 -1.80 1.24
CA ALA A 162 12.04 -3.13 1.85
C ALA A 162 10.78 -3.97 1.56
N CYS A 163 10.06 -3.74 0.45
CA CYS A 163 8.96 -4.62 0.04
C CYS A 163 9.47 -6.03 -0.27
N PRO A 164 8.76 -7.10 0.15
CA PRO A 164 9.11 -8.45 -0.24
C PRO A 164 8.94 -8.61 -1.75
N THR A 165 9.98 -9.14 -2.39
CA THR A 165 10.05 -9.35 -3.84
C THR A 165 9.33 -10.62 -4.30
N GLN A 166 8.91 -11.46 -3.34
CA GLN A 166 8.19 -12.70 -3.59
C GLN A 166 6.74 -12.54 -3.11
N SER A 167 5.79 -13.12 -3.87
CA SER A 167 4.39 -13.21 -3.47
C SER A 167 4.33 -13.80 -2.06
N THR A 168 3.82 -13.03 -1.12
CA THR A 168 3.59 -13.54 0.23
C THR A 168 2.46 -14.55 0.07
N ILE A 169 2.73 -15.82 0.36
CA ILE A 169 1.69 -16.86 0.36
C ILE A 169 0.64 -16.40 1.38
N VAL A 170 -0.47 -15.85 0.90
CA VAL A 170 -1.61 -15.50 1.74
C VAL A 170 -2.25 -16.82 2.12
N TYR A 171 -1.93 -17.33 3.31
CA TYR A 171 -2.68 -18.41 3.91
C TYR A 171 -4.08 -17.88 4.23
N SER A 172 -5.01 -18.03 3.28
CA SER A 172 -6.43 -17.95 3.56
C SER A 172 -6.74 -19.12 4.49
N MET A 173 -6.92 -18.84 5.79
CA MET A 173 -7.51 -19.81 6.71
C MET A 173 -9.01 -19.89 6.41
N ASN A 174 -9.35 -20.55 5.30
CA ASN A 174 -10.68 -21.09 5.14
C ASN A 174 -10.77 -22.28 6.07
N HIS A 175 -11.50 -22.10 7.16
CA HIS A 175 -12.05 -23.22 7.89
C HIS A 175 -12.96 -23.97 6.93
N GLU A 176 -12.72 -25.27 6.80
CA GLU A 176 -13.38 -26.24 5.90
C GLU A 176 -12.66 -26.43 4.56
N GLY A 177 -12.01 -27.60 4.46
CA GLY A 177 -10.91 -27.83 3.53
C GLY A 177 -11.28 -27.95 2.07
N SER A 178 -10.38 -27.48 1.21
CA SER A 178 -10.01 -28.08 -0.07
C SER A 178 -9.02 -27.16 -0.81
N GLY A 179 -7.88 -27.72 -1.22
CA GLY A 179 -7.10 -27.24 -2.37
C GLY A 179 -6.11 -26.11 -2.13
N ILE A 180 -4.82 -26.48 -2.04
CA ILE A 180 -3.71 -25.58 -2.35
C ILE A 180 -3.83 -25.19 -3.83
N VAL A 181 -4.11 -23.92 -4.13
CA VAL A 181 -3.92 -23.38 -5.49
C VAL A 181 -2.52 -22.78 -5.54
N THR A 182 -1.55 -23.59 -5.89
CA THR A 182 -0.24 -23.13 -6.38
C THR A 182 -0.35 -23.05 -7.89
N ASP A 183 -0.58 -21.86 -8.45
CA ASP A 183 -0.30 -21.63 -9.87
C ASP A 183 1.07 -20.97 -9.99
N PHE A 184 2.08 -21.83 -10.21
CA PHE A 184 3.45 -21.46 -10.53
C PHE A 184 3.57 -21.50 -12.06
N SER A 185 3.73 -20.34 -12.69
CA SER A 185 4.51 -20.26 -13.93
C SER A 185 5.64 -19.26 -13.70
N ALA A 186 6.75 -19.79 -13.17
CA ALA A 186 8.05 -19.18 -13.32
C ALA A 186 8.37 -19.13 -14.83
N TYR A 187 8.55 -17.94 -15.38
CA TYR A 187 9.17 -17.79 -16.69
C TYR A 187 10.67 -17.62 -16.46
N ASP A 188 11.40 -18.73 -16.52
CA ASP A 188 12.83 -18.77 -16.81
C ASP A 188 13.03 -19.56 -18.11
N LEU A 189 13.62 -18.89 -19.11
CA LEU A 189 14.31 -19.43 -20.30
C LEU A 189 15.00 -18.21 -20.92
N GLU A 190 16.21 -17.89 -20.46
CA GLU A 190 17.49 -18.35 -21.03
C GLU A 190 17.70 -17.98 -22.51
N ASP A 191 18.61 -17.03 -22.68
CA ASP A 191 19.73 -17.02 -23.64
C ASP A 191 19.52 -17.73 -24.99
N SER A 192 19.53 -16.93 -26.06
CA SER A 192 20.00 -17.36 -27.38
C SER A 192 20.56 -16.15 -28.12
N ALA A 193 21.86 -15.96 -27.97
CA ALA A 193 22.67 -15.34 -29.00
C ALA A 193 22.58 -16.22 -30.26
N ASP A 194 22.10 -15.65 -31.36
CA ASP A 194 22.50 -16.12 -32.68
C ASP A 194 22.71 -14.91 -33.59
N GLY A 195 23.89 -14.88 -34.18
CA GLY A 195 24.33 -13.85 -35.09
C GLY A 195 23.88 -14.19 -36.50
N THR A 196 23.38 -13.19 -37.22
CA THR A 196 23.41 -13.20 -38.67
C THR A 196 23.89 -11.85 -39.16
N ASP A 197 25.17 -11.87 -39.51
CA ASP A 197 25.81 -11.09 -40.55
C ASP A 197 24.93 -11.05 -41.81
N ASN A 198 24.73 -9.87 -42.39
CA ASN A 198 24.27 -9.72 -43.75
C ASN A 198 24.89 -8.45 -44.34
N SER A 199 26.11 -8.64 -44.83
CA SER A 199 26.67 -7.88 -45.93
C SER A 199 25.82 -8.12 -47.19
N SER A 200 25.37 -7.06 -47.84
CA SER A 200 25.02 -7.09 -49.27
C SER A 200 25.43 -5.78 -49.92
N GLU A 201 26.58 -5.86 -50.59
CA GLU A 201 26.92 -5.09 -51.79
C GLU A 201 25.89 -5.39 -52.90
N GLY A 202 25.65 -4.42 -53.79
CA GLY A 202 24.97 -4.68 -55.07
C GLY A 202 24.15 -3.51 -55.62
N ASP A 203 24.85 -2.65 -56.37
CA ASP A 203 24.51 -2.07 -57.69
C ASP A 203 23.04 -1.78 -58.08
N ASP A 204 22.72 -0.50 -58.26
CA ASP A 204 22.35 0.12 -59.56
C ASP A 204 22.27 1.66 -59.46
#